data_AF-A0A562NWL4-F1
#
_entry.id   AF-A0A562NWL4-F1
#
_cell.length_a   1.000
_cell.length_b   1.000
_cell.length_c   1.000
_cell.angle_alpha   90.00
_cell.angle_beta   90.00
_cell.angle_gamma   90.00
#
_symmetry.space_group_name_H-M   'P 1'
#
loop_
_entity.id
_entity.type
_entity.pdbx_description
1 polymer ?
#
loop_
_entity_poly.entity_id
_entity_poly.type
_entity_poly.pdbx_seq_one_letter_code
_entity_poly.pdbx_strand_id
1 'polypeptide(L)'
;MKKIVAALAALAICATALITPALAQDKKFTIALVPGLTTDGFYITMRKGAQAAADALGVTLVFQGAPDFNPVTQVPVLDAVIAKKPDAILIAPTDKVQLVEPLRKANDAGIPVITVDTFIGSGVYQTGAGEADFPLSYIASDNILGGEIAARALAKAIGDKGKVYVSNVKPGISTTDQREEGFKKEMAANHPGITVLETQFNDNDANKAASQLQAVFARNPDLVGVFGANLFSALGAANGVQQAGQTGTVKVVAFDAPTSIVDNINTGLVDVAIAQHPAEIGYFGVVSAYAHLTGQSIPVAIGTGFTIMDKANIADPNISKYLYSE
;
A
#
# COMPACT_ATOMS: atom_id res chain seq x y z
N MET A 1 38.74 -68.18 -64.57
CA MET A 1 38.93 -67.08 -65.54
C MET A 1 38.09 -65.89 -65.10
N LYS A 2 38.72 -64.70 -64.93
CA LYS A 2 38.24 -63.30 -65.11
C LYS A 2 36.77 -62.98 -64.72
N LYS A 3 36.39 -61.89 -64.04
CA LYS A 3 36.98 -60.65 -63.49
C LYS A 3 35.76 -59.79 -63.01
N ILE A 4 36.03 -58.71 -62.25
CA ILE A 4 35.19 -57.51 -61.97
C ILE A 4 34.17 -57.68 -60.82
N VAL A 5 34.44 -57.21 -59.59
CA VAL A 5 34.51 -55.82 -59.06
C VAL A 5 33.19 -55.05 -59.19
N ALA A 6 32.46 -54.94 -58.09
CA ALA A 6 31.62 -53.79 -57.77
C ALA A 6 31.51 -53.67 -56.25
N ALA A 7 32.22 -52.69 -55.69
CA ALA A 7 32.13 -52.30 -54.29
C ALA A 7 30.90 -51.40 -54.12
N LEU A 8 29.99 -51.75 -53.22
CA LEU A 8 29.04 -50.81 -52.64
C LEU A 8 29.44 -50.58 -51.17
N ALA A 9 30.02 -49.42 -50.92
CA ALA A 9 30.18 -48.89 -49.58
C ALA A 9 28.82 -48.38 -49.09
N ALA A 10 28.19 -49.12 -48.16
CA ALA A 10 27.05 -48.61 -47.42
C ALA A 10 27.54 -47.70 -46.29
N LEU A 11 27.56 -46.41 -46.56
CA LEU A 11 27.81 -45.36 -45.57
C LEU A 11 26.55 -45.24 -44.69
N ALA A 12 26.53 -45.93 -43.55
CA ALA A 12 25.52 -45.70 -42.52
C ALA A 12 25.82 -44.35 -41.85
N ILE A 13 25.15 -43.29 -42.32
CA ILE A 13 25.16 -41.96 -41.72
C ILE A 13 24.50 -42.07 -40.34
N CYS A 14 25.32 -42.03 -39.30
CA CYS A 14 24.88 -41.86 -37.93
C CYS A 14 24.36 -40.43 -37.79
N ALA A 15 23.06 -40.23 -37.99
CA ALA A 15 22.40 -38.96 -37.70
C ALA A 15 22.27 -38.81 -36.18
N THR A 16 23.36 -38.41 -35.52
CA THR A 16 23.27 -37.81 -34.19
C THR A 16 22.56 -36.47 -34.35
N ALA A 17 21.25 -36.46 -34.08
CA ALA A 17 20.50 -35.25 -33.86
C ALA A 17 21.16 -34.50 -32.71
N LEU A 18 21.90 -33.44 -33.05
CA LEU A 18 22.33 -32.42 -32.10
C LEU A 18 21.06 -31.76 -31.57
N ILE A 19 20.56 -32.27 -30.44
CA ILE A 19 19.60 -31.55 -29.60
C ILE A 19 20.40 -30.40 -29.00
N THR A 20 20.50 -29.29 -29.74
CA THR A 20 20.80 -28.01 -29.10
C THR A 20 19.65 -27.73 -28.15
N PRO A 21 19.88 -27.58 -26.83
CA PRO A 21 18.85 -27.01 -25.99
C PRO A 21 18.62 -25.61 -26.55
N ALA A 22 17.46 -25.39 -27.14
CA ALA A 22 16.96 -24.04 -27.33
C ALA A 22 16.93 -23.46 -25.92
N LEU A 23 17.89 -22.58 -25.60
CA LEU A 23 17.79 -21.74 -24.43
C LEU A 23 16.46 -21.02 -24.60
N ALA A 24 15.44 -21.46 -23.85
CA ALA A 24 14.17 -20.78 -23.80
C ALA A 24 14.52 -19.34 -23.45
N GLN A 25 14.26 -18.42 -24.37
CA GLN A 25 14.43 -17.01 -24.10
C GLN A 25 13.51 -16.71 -22.92
N ASP A 26 14.07 -16.44 -21.75
CA ASP A 26 13.29 -16.16 -20.53
C ASP A 26 12.25 -15.11 -20.89
N LYS A 27 10.96 -15.49 -20.83
CA LYS A 27 9.87 -14.58 -21.18
C LYS A 27 9.96 -13.38 -20.25
N LYS A 28 10.25 -12.22 -20.81
CA LYS A 28 10.31 -10.98 -20.03
C LYS A 28 8.88 -10.51 -19.75
N PHE A 29 8.38 -10.74 -18.53
CA PHE A 29 7.05 -10.28 -18.14
C PHE A 29 7.02 -8.75 -17.98
N THR A 30 5.86 -8.17 -18.25
CA THR A 30 5.54 -6.77 -17.97
C THR A 30 4.48 -6.70 -16.87
N ILE A 31 4.80 -6.09 -15.74
CA ILE A 31 3.88 -5.92 -14.60
C ILE A 31 3.58 -4.43 -14.45
N ALA A 32 2.30 -4.07 -14.41
CA ALA A 32 1.89 -2.71 -14.15
C ALA A 32 1.68 -2.47 -12.65
N LEU A 33 2.07 -1.30 -12.16
CA LEU A 33 1.74 -0.80 -10.82
C LEU A 33 0.93 0.50 -10.97
N VAL A 34 -0.32 0.44 -10.53
CA VAL A 34 -1.26 1.57 -10.51
C VAL A 34 -1.45 2.03 -9.06
N PRO A 35 -0.76 3.10 -8.62
CA PRO A 35 -0.89 3.61 -7.26
C PRO A 35 -2.24 4.31 -7.06
N GLY A 36 -2.58 4.60 -5.80
CA GLY A 36 -3.70 5.46 -5.46
C GLY A 36 -3.43 6.93 -5.76
N LEU A 37 -2.19 7.38 -5.59
CA LEU A 37 -1.75 8.76 -5.81
C LEU A 37 -0.27 8.80 -6.20
N THR A 38 0.08 9.49 -7.28
CA THR A 38 1.45 9.50 -7.82
C THR A 38 2.46 10.34 -7.04
N THR A 39 1.99 11.36 -6.31
CA THR A 39 2.82 12.32 -5.56
C THR A 39 2.95 11.98 -4.08
N ASP A 40 2.40 10.84 -3.64
CA ASP A 40 2.44 10.39 -2.26
C ASP A 40 3.73 9.61 -1.98
N GLY A 41 4.47 10.02 -0.94
CA GLY A 41 5.69 9.34 -0.51
C GLY A 41 5.49 7.85 -0.20
N PHE A 42 4.30 7.43 0.25
CA PHE A 42 3.96 6.02 0.44
C PHE A 42 4.04 5.26 -0.89
N TYR A 43 3.32 5.72 -1.93
CA TYR A 43 3.30 5.06 -3.24
C TYR A 43 4.63 5.19 -4.00
N ILE A 44 5.38 6.28 -3.79
CA ILE A 44 6.74 6.45 -4.32
C ILE A 44 7.67 5.38 -3.71
N THR A 45 7.57 5.16 -2.41
CA THR A 45 8.35 4.12 -1.71
C THR A 45 7.93 2.71 -2.15
N MET A 46 6.63 2.50 -2.36
CA MET A 46 6.11 1.24 -2.89
C MET A 46 6.66 0.94 -4.27
N ARG A 47 6.70 1.94 -5.15
CA ARG A 47 7.32 1.83 -6.48
C ARG A 47 8.79 1.42 -6.38
N LYS A 48 9.56 1.97 -5.44
CA LYS A 48 10.98 1.58 -5.25
C LYS A 48 11.11 0.09 -4.89
N GLY A 49 10.28 -0.40 -3.98
CA GLY A 49 10.24 -1.82 -3.64
C GLY A 49 9.84 -2.72 -4.80
N ALA A 50 8.80 -2.32 -5.55
CA ALA A 50 8.37 -3.00 -6.76
C ALA A 50 9.47 -3.02 -7.84
N GLN A 51 10.18 -1.90 -8.03
CA GLN A 51 11.27 -1.81 -9.00
C GLN A 51 12.43 -2.73 -8.60
N ALA A 52 12.80 -2.78 -7.32
CA ALA A 52 13.85 -3.68 -6.84
C ALA A 52 13.53 -5.16 -7.09
N ALA A 53 12.27 -5.58 -6.87
CA ALA A 53 11.82 -6.93 -7.22
C ALA A 53 11.83 -7.16 -8.73
N ALA A 54 11.39 -6.16 -9.51
CA ALA A 54 11.35 -6.27 -10.97
C ALA A 54 12.75 -6.44 -11.56
N ASP A 55 13.72 -5.67 -11.10
CA ASP A 55 15.12 -5.75 -11.52
C ASP A 55 15.72 -7.12 -11.17
N ALA A 56 15.43 -7.65 -9.98
CA ALA A 56 15.92 -8.95 -9.54
C ALA A 56 15.33 -10.14 -10.34
N LEU A 57 14.10 -9.99 -10.84
CA LEU A 57 13.35 -11.03 -11.56
C LEU A 57 13.37 -10.85 -13.09
N GLY A 58 14.05 -9.81 -13.60
CA GLY A 58 14.05 -9.49 -15.02
C GLY A 58 12.70 -9.00 -15.56
N VAL A 59 11.80 -8.51 -14.71
CA VAL A 59 10.48 -7.98 -15.09
C VAL A 59 10.59 -6.54 -15.58
N THR A 60 9.77 -6.16 -16.55
CA THR A 60 9.55 -4.74 -16.89
C THR A 60 8.42 -4.17 -16.02
N LEU A 61 8.73 -3.24 -15.12
CA LEU A 61 7.72 -2.53 -14.31
C LEU A 61 7.16 -1.33 -15.08
N VAL A 62 5.84 -1.24 -15.20
CA VAL A 62 5.14 -0.07 -15.74
C VAL A 62 4.43 0.65 -14.61
N PHE A 63 4.90 1.84 -14.23
CA PHE A 63 4.26 2.66 -13.22
C PHE A 63 3.39 3.75 -13.86
N GLN A 64 2.09 3.75 -13.60
CA GLN A 64 1.15 4.73 -14.14
C GLN A 64 0.02 4.99 -13.15
N GLY A 65 -0.21 6.24 -12.76
CA GLY A 65 -1.20 6.60 -11.74
C GLY A 65 -1.80 7.99 -11.97
N ALA A 66 -2.82 8.33 -11.18
CA ALA A 66 -3.47 9.63 -11.18
C ALA A 66 -2.77 10.64 -10.23
N PRO A 67 -2.97 11.95 -10.42
CA PRO A 67 -2.44 12.99 -9.53
C PRO A 67 -3.31 13.23 -8.27
N ASP A 68 -4.43 12.53 -8.13
CA ASP A 68 -5.35 12.61 -7.00
C ASP A 68 -5.90 11.21 -6.62
N PHE A 69 -6.24 11.02 -5.33
CA PHE A 69 -6.78 9.75 -4.82
C PHE A 69 -8.29 9.64 -5.10
N ASN A 70 -8.64 9.34 -6.35
CA ASN A 70 -10.01 9.43 -6.83
C ASN A 70 -10.34 8.37 -7.90
N PRO A 71 -11.45 7.61 -7.75
CA PRO A 71 -11.86 6.66 -8.77
C PRO A 71 -12.10 7.32 -10.14
N VAL A 72 -12.59 8.56 -10.17
CA VAL A 72 -12.87 9.30 -11.43
C VAL A 72 -11.62 9.46 -12.29
N THR A 73 -10.45 9.62 -11.67
CA THR A 73 -9.17 9.79 -12.38
C THR A 73 -8.36 8.50 -12.45
N GLN A 74 -8.52 7.59 -11.50
CA GLN A 74 -7.85 6.29 -11.51
C GLN A 74 -8.42 5.34 -12.58
N VAL A 75 -9.73 5.34 -12.83
CA VAL A 75 -10.35 4.44 -13.82
C VAL A 75 -9.82 4.67 -15.25
N PRO A 76 -9.74 5.91 -15.76
CA PRO A 76 -9.10 6.17 -17.07
C PRO A 76 -7.63 5.72 -17.13
N VAL A 77 -6.89 5.83 -16.03
CA VAL A 77 -5.51 5.32 -15.95
C VAL A 77 -5.49 3.80 -16.06
N LEU A 78 -6.37 3.12 -15.33
CA LEU A 78 -6.51 1.66 -15.39
C LEU A 78 -6.91 1.20 -16.80
N ASP A 79 -7.89 1.84 -17.44
CA ASP A 79 -8.30 1.51 -18.82
C ASP A 79 -7.11 1.64 -19.81
N ALA A 80 -6.30 2.69 -19.66
CA ALA A 80 -5.09 2.87 -20.47
C ALA A 80 -3.99 1.83 -20.19
N VAL A 81 -3.89 1.34 -18.95
CA VAL A 81 -3.00 0.23 -18.57
C VAL A 81 -3.49 -1.09 -19.18
N ILE A 82 -4.79 -1.41 -19.05
CA ILE A 82 -5.41 -2.61 -19.64
C ILE A 82 -5.18 -2.64 -21.15
N ALA A 83 -5.35 -1.51 -21.84
CA ALA A 83 -5.15 -1.40 -23.29
C ALA A 83 -3.72 -1.77 -23.75
N LYS A 84 -2.71 -1.59 -22.88
CA LYS A 84 -1.31 -1.98 -23.13
C LYS A 84 -1.05 -3.47 -22.87
N LYS A 85 -2.03 -4.21 -22.35
CA LYS A 85 -1.97 -5.67 -22.08
C LYS A 85 -0.73 -6.09 -21.28
N PRO A 86 -0.49 -5.54 -20.08
CA PRO A 86 0.54 -6.08 -19.20
C PRO A 86 0.23 -7.54 -18.86
N ASP A 87 1.25 -8.31 -18.49
CA ASP A 87 1.08 -9.69 -18.04
C ASP A 87 0.40 -9.76 -16.67
N ALA A 88 0.52 -8.72 -15.81
CA ALA A 88 -0.23 -8.61 -14.56
C ALA A 88 -0.41 -7.14 -14.13
N ILE A 89 -1.41 -6.88 -13.29
CA ILE A 89 -1.67 -5.56 -12.68
C ILE A 89 -1.58 -5.65 -11.16
N LEU A 90 -0.73 -4.82 -10.58
CA LEU A 90 -0.75 -4.43 -9.18
C LEU A 90 -1.50 -3.10 -9.06
N ILE A 91 -2.49 -3.00 -8.20
CA ILE A 91 -3.27 -1.75 -8.05
C ILE A 91 -3.64 -1.46 -6.60
N ALA A 92 -3.54 -0.21 -6.19
CA ALA A 92 -4.16 0.30 -4.97
C ALA A 92 -5.51 0.97 -5.32
N PRO A 93 -6.64 0.24 -5.32
CA PRO A 93 -7.94 0.80 -5.69
C PRO A 93 -8.35 1.96 -4.76
N THR A 94 -8.78 3.07 -5.34
CA THR A 94 -9.13 4.31 -4.61
C THR A 94 -10.53 4.30 -3.98
N ASP A 95 -11.31 3.24 -4.22
CA ASP A 95 -12.64 3.00 -3.65
C ASP A 95 -12.95 1.50 -3.72
N LYS A 96 -13.48 0.93 -2.63
CA LYS A 96 -13.71 -0.52 -2.52
C LYS A 96 -14.88 -1.06 -3.35
N VAL A 97 -15.77 -0.18 -3.84
CA VAL A 97 -16.94 -0.53 -4.65
C VAL A 97 -16.78 -0.07 -6.09
N GLN A 98 -16.39 1.19 -6.32
CA GLN A 98 -16.35 1.79 -7.65
C GLN A 98 -15.26 1.20 -8.55
N LEU A 99 -14.24 0.56 -7.98
CA LEU A 99 -13.16 -0.10 -8.74
C LEU A 99 -13.47 -1.57 -9.09
N VAL A 100 -14.57 -2.15 -8.59
CA VAL A 100 -14.92 -3.57 -8.85
C VAL A 100 -15.11 -3.81 -10.35
N GLU A 101 -16.03 -3.08 -10.99
CA GLU A 101 -16.33 -3.27 -12.42
C GLU A 101 -15.18 -2.85 -13.35
N PRO A 102 -14.49 -1.71 -13.13
CA PRO A 102 -13.27 -1.38 -13.88
C PRO A 102 -12.19 -2.47 -13.81
N LEU A 103 -11.96 -3.07 -12.65
CA LEU A 103 -10.98 -4.16 -12.51
C LEU A 103 -11.47 -5.48 -13.08
N ARG A 104 -12.78 -5.74 -13.09
CA ARG A 104 -13.34 -6.91 -13.76
C ARG A 104 -12.99 -6.92 -15.25
N LYS A 105 -12.97 -5.76 -15.91
CA LYS A 105 -12.52 -5.66 -17.32
C LYS A 105 -11.09 -6.18 -17.53
N ALA A 106 -10.18 -5.96 -16.58
CA ALA A 106 -8.82 -6.50 -16.64
C ALA A 106 -8.83 -8.02 -16.52
N ASN A 107 -9.57 -8.54 -15.54
CA ASN A 107 -9.75 -9.98 -15.32
C ASN A 107 -10.35 -10.69 -16.54
N ASP A 108 -11.42 -10.12 -17.11
CA ASP A 108 -12.11 -10.67 -18.29
C ASP A 108 -11.23 -10.61 -19.55
N ALA A 109 -10.26 -9.68 -19.60
CA ALA A 109 -9.21 -9.64 -20.61
C ALA A 109 -8.07 -10.65 -20.35
N GLY A 110 -8.17 -11.47 -19.30
CA GLY A 110 -7.17 -12.46 -18.91
C GLY A 110 -5.94 -11.89 -18.19
N ILE A 111 -6.04 -10.67 -17.67
CA ILE A 111 -4.94 -10.02 -16.94
C ILE A 111 -5.12 -10.28 -15.44
N PRO A 112 -4.24 -11.06 -14.79
CA PRO A 112 -4.29 -11.27 -13.35
C PRO A 112 -4.09 -9.96 -12.56
N VAL A 113 -4.90 -9.79 -11.51
CA VAL A 113 -4.90 -8.59 -10.67
C VAL A 113 -4.49 -8.96 -9.25
N ILE A 114 -3.59 -8.19 -8.65
CA ILE A 114 -3.29 -8.21 -7.21
C ILE A 114 -3.58 -6.81 -6.67
N THR A 115 -4.32 -6.71 -5.57
CA THR A 115 -4.50 -5.41 -4.92
C THR A 115 -3.40 -5.18 -3.89
N VAL A 116 -2.84 -3.98 -3.88
CA VAL A 116 -1.77 -3.57 -2.97
C VAL A 116 -2.26 -2.39 -2.15
N ASP A 117 -1.92 -2.35 -0.85
CA ASP A 117 -2.36 -1.32 0.12
C ASP A 117 -3.88 -1.32 0.40
N THR A 118 -4.70 -1.00 -0.60
CA THR A 118 -6.17 -1.03 -0.54
C THR A 118 -6.75 -2.26 -1.22
N PHE A 119 -8.03 -2.53 -0.93
CA PHE A 119 -8.80 -3.61 -1.54
C PHE A 119 -10.12 -3.13 -2.16
N ILE A 120 -10.64 -3.94 -3.09
CA ILE A 120 -12.06 -3.96 -3.51
C ILE A 120 -12.86 -5.02 -2.77
N GLY A 121 -14.18 -4.85 -2.69
CA GLY A 121 -15.08 -5.77 -1.99
C GLY A 121 -14.80 -5.82 -0.50
N SER A 122 -14.62 -7.03 0.04
CA SER A 122 -14.26 -7.29 1.43
C SER A 122 -12.75 -7.41 1.67
N GLY A 123 -11.93 -7.43 0.60
CA GLY A 123 -10.50 -7.72 0.69
C GLY A 123 -10.17 -9.19 0.96
N VAL A 124 -11.17 -10.08 0.95
CA VAL A 124 -10.98 -11.53 0.98
C VAL A 124 -11.25 -12.07 -0.43
N TYR A 125 -10.25 -12.71 -1.02
CA TYR A 125 -10.27 -13.11 -2.43
C TYR A 125 -10.11 -14.62 -2.61
N GLN A 126 -10.40 -15.10 -3.83
CA GLN A 126 -10.33 -16.50 -4.23
C GLN A 126 -11.19 -17.44 -3.34
N THR A 127 -12.34 -16.93 -2.90
CA THR A 127 -13.32 -17.66 -2.07
C THR A 127 -14.31 -18.47 -2.90
N GLY A 128 -14.43 -18.18 -4.20
CA GLY A 128 -15.43 -18.75 -5.10
C GLY A 128 -16.80 -18.07 -5.03
N ALA A 129 -16.92 -16.96 -4.30
CA ALA A 129 -18.17 -16.22 -4.15
C ALA A 129 -17.94 -14.69 -4.07
N GLY A 130 -18.93 -13.93 -4.53
CA GLY A 130 -18.91 -12.47 -4.48
C GLY A 130 -18.38 -11.82 -5.75
N GLU A 131 -18.83 -10.60 -6.01
CA GLU A 131 -18.55 -9.90 -7.27
C GLU A 131 -17.08 -9.43 -7.37
N ALA A 132 -16.40 -9.26 -6.24
CA ALA A 132 -15.04 -8.73 -6.16
C ALA A 132 -13.97 -9.79 -5.78
N ASP A 133 -14.25 -11.07 -6.02
CA ASP A 133 -13.42 -12.21 -5.59
C ASP A 133 -12.21 -12.51 -6.49
N PHE A 134 -12.21 -11.92 -7.69
CA PHE A 134 -11.29 -12.25 -8.79
C PHE A 134 -9.83 -11.79 -8.63
N PRO A 135 -9.46 -10.78 -7.81
CA PRO A 135 -8.04 -10.52 -7.55
C PRO A 135 -7.38 -11.74 -6.91
N LEU A 136 -6.11 -11.98 -7.19
CA LEU A 136 -5.40 -13.17 -6.73
C LEU A 136 -4.92 -13.05 -5.29
N SER A 137 -4.57 -11.85 -4.86
CA SER A 137 -4.04 -11.57 -3.53
C SER A 137 -4.31 -10.13 -3.11
N TYR A 138 -4.42 -9.92 -1.79
CA TYR A 138 -4.36 -8.62 -1.14
C TYR A 138 -3.05 -8.48 -0.35
N ILE A 139 -2.22 -7.49 -0.68
CA ILE A 139 -0.91 -7.29 -0.02
C ILE A 139 -0.89 -5.91 0.61
N ALA A 140 -0.90 -5.85 1.94
CA ALA A 140 -0.99 -4.59 2.66
C ALA A 140 -0.62 -4.75 4.13
N SER A 141 -0.59 -3.63 4.84
CA SER A 141 -0.58 -3.61 6.30
C SER A 141 -1.89 -4.15 6.88
N ASP A 142 -1.85 -4.68 8.10
CA ASP A 142 -3.07 -4.94 8.89
C ASP A 142 -3.62 -3.60 9.42
N ASN A 143 -4.53 -2.99 8.67
CA ASN A 143 -5.00 -1.64 8.95
C ASN A 143 -5.90 -1.54 10.20
N ILE A 144 -6.60 -2.61 10.57
CA ILE A 144 -7.34 -2.66 11.85
C ILE A 144 -6.34 -2.60 12.99
N LEU A 145 -5.32 -3.47 12.96
CA LEU A 145 -4.24 -3.47 13.94
C LEU A 145 -3.51 -2.12 13.97
N GLY A 146 -3.27 -1.49 12.82
CA GLY A 146 -2.69 -0.15 12.73
C GLY A 146 -3.52 0.90 13.48
N GLY A 147 -4.84 0.84 13.37
CA GLY A 147 -5.77 1.67 14.15
C GLY A 147 -5.70 1.40 15.65
N GLU A 148 -5.67 0.13 16.05
CA GLU A 148 -5.53 -0.27 17.46
C GLU A 148 -4.18 0.19 18.06
N ILE A 149 -3.09 0.07 17.29
CA ILE A 149 -1.76 0.59 17.65
C ILE A 149 -1.83 2.11 17.85
N ALA A 150 -2.48 2.82 16.92
CA ALA A 150 -2.65 4.27 17.02
C ALA A 150 -3.43 4.68 18.26
N ALA A 151 -4.48 3.93 18.60
CA ALA A 151 -5.26 4.18 19.81
C ALA A 151 -4.42 4.00 21.08
N ARG A 152 -3.70 2.89 21.21
CA ARG A 152 -2.80 2.66 22.35
C ARG A 152 -1.71 3.72 22.47
N ALA A 153 -1.12 4.11 21.33
CA ALA A 153 -0.10 5.16 21.29
C ALA A 153 -0.66 6.50 21.77
N LEU A 154 -1.85 6.88 21.29
CA LEU A 154 -2.47 8.15 21.67
C LEU A 154 -2.93 8.13 23.13
N ALA A 155 -3.55 7.04 23.58
CA ALA A 155 -3.96 6.85 24.98
C ALA A 155 -2.76 6.98 25.94
N LYS A 156 -1.63 6.34 25.61
CA LYS A 156 -0.38 6.51 26.37
C LYS A 156 0.10 7.96 26.37
N ALA A 157 0.09 8.64 25.22
CA ALA A 157 0.58 10.01 25.09
C ALA A 157 -0.25 11.03 25.90
N ILE A 158 -1.56 10.81 26.04
CA ILE A 158 -2.47 11.71 26.77
C ILE A 158 -2.67 11.33 28.25
N GLY A 159 -2.01 10.26 28.72
CA GLY A 159 -2.22 9.76 30.09
C GLY A 159 -3.60 9.14 30.31
N ASP A 160 -4.12 8.46 29.28
CA ASP A 160 -5.31 7.61 29.30
C ASP A 160 -6.64 8.30 29.63
N LYS A 161 -6.75 9.61 29.34
CA LYS A 161 -7.98 10.38 29.57
C LYS A 161 -8.10 11.60 28.67
N GLY A 162 -9.33 12.05 28.44
CA GLY A 162 -9.65 13.31 27.75
C GLY A 162 -10.33 13.11 26.40
N LYS A 163 -10.52 14.21 25.65
CA LYS A 163 -11.17 14.18 24.34
C LYS A 163 -10.15 14.04 23.21
N VAL A 164 -10.44 13.13 22.29
CA VAL A 164 -9.66 12.91 21.07
C VAL A 164 -10.57 12.82 19.86
N TYR A 165 -10.02 12.93 18.65
CA TYR A 165 -10.77 12.61 17.43
C TYR A 165 -9.86 11.99 16.36
N VAL A 166 -10.47 11.41 15.34
CA VAL A 166 -9.77 10.89 14.15
C VAL A 166 -9.89 11.91 13.03
N SER A 167 -8.76 12.34 12.46
CA SER A 167 -8.71 13.01 11.16
C SER A 167 -8.54 11.94 10.10
N ASN A 168 -9.56 11.80 9.24
CA ASN A 168 -9.64 10.76 8.23
C ASN A 168 -9.84 11.40 6.84
N VAL A 169 -9.75 10.60 5.77
CA VAL A 169 -9.77 11.04 4.39
C VAL A 169 -11.21 11.22 3.89
N LYS A 170 -11.87 10.11 3.55
CA LYS A 170 -13.28 10.03 3.14
C LYS A 170 -13.79 8.62 3.45
N PRO A 171 -15.08 8.42 3.73
CA PRO A 171 -15.65 7.07 3.87
C PRO A 171 -15.48 6.24 2.59
N GLY A 172 -15.24 4.94 2.73
CA GLY A 172 -15.18 3.99 1.62
C GLY A 172 -13.77 3.64 1.14
N ILE A 173 -12.73 4.29 1.70
CA ILE A 173 -11.33 3.90 1.50
C ILE A 173 -11.03 2.76 2.47
N SER A 174 -10.75 1.57 1.95
CA SER A 174 -10.60 0.36 2.74
C SER A 174 -9.60 0.48 3.89
N THR A 175 -8.42 1.05 3.62
CA THR A 175 -7.35 1.19 4.62
C THR A 175 -7.73 2.12 5.76
N THR A 176 -8.20 3.33 5.47
CA THR A 176 -8.49 4.33 6.49
C THR A 176 -9.84 4.12 7.17
N ASP A 177 -10.80 3.45 6.52
CA ASP A 177 -11.99 2.90 7.18
C ASP A 177 -11.56 1.90 8.28
N GLN A 178 -10.66 0.96 7.96
CA GLN A 178 -10.16 -0.03 8.91
C GLN A 178 -9.33 0.59 10.05
N ARG A 179 -8.49 1.59 9.75
CA ARG A 179 -7.72 2.30 10.81
C ARG A 179 -8.65 3.01 11.79
N GLU A 180 -9.70 3.66 11.28
CA GLU A 180 -10.70 4.30 12.14
C GLU A 180 -11.47 3.28 12.98
N GLU A 181 -11.88 2.15 12.37
CA GLU A 181 -12.56 1.06 13.07
C GLU A 181 -11.70 0.51 14.22
N GLY A 182 -10.45 0.13 13.93
CA GLY A 182 -9.52 -0.39 14.93
C GLY A 182 -9.25 0.61 16.04
N PHE A 183 -9.07 1.89 15.70
CA PHE A 183 -8.88 2.96 16.67
C PHE A 183 -10.08 3.09 17.62
N LYS A 184 -11.30 3.18 17.07
CA LYS A 184 -12.51 3.36 17.86
C LYS A 184 -12.81 2.13 18.72
N LYS A 185 -12.61 0.93 18.18
CA LYS A 185 -12.80 -0.33 18.91
C LYS A 185 -11.85 -0.44 20.10
N GLU A 186 -10.56 -0.15 19.91
CA GLU A 186 -9.57 -0.17 20.99
C GLU A 186 -9.89 0.88 22.06
N MET A 187 -10.20 2.12 21.66
CA MET A 187 -10.58 3.17 22.60
C MET A 187 -11.80 2.78 23.44
N ALA A 188 -12.85 2.24 22.83
CA ALA A 188 -14.07 1.85 23.52
C ALA A 188 -13.86 0.65 24.46
N ALA A 189 -13.04 -0.33 24.07
CA ALA A 189 -12.82 -1.54 24.84
C ALA A 189 -11.89 -1.32 26.04
N ASN A 190 -10.85 -0.49 25.88
CA ASN A 190 -9.72 -0.48 26.81
C ASN A 190 -9.47 0.88 27.49
N HIS A 191 -10.11 1.96 27.04
CA HIS A 191 -9.78 3.33 27.49
C HIS A 191 -11.03 4.15 27.89
N PRO A 192 -11.78 3.76 28.94
CA PRO A 192 -13.05 4.39 29.32
C PRO A 192 -12.91 5.86 29.77
N GLY A 193 -11.70 6.33 30.08
CA GLY A 193 -11.41 7.74 30.38
C GLY A 193 -11.30 8.64 29.14
N ILE A 194 -11.30 8.05 27.94
CA ILE A 194 -11.14 8.75 26.67
C ILE A 194 -12.51 8.89 25.98
N THR A 195 -12.83 10.11 25.55
CA THR A 195 -14.00 10.37 24.70
C THR A 195 -13.54 10.60 23.26
N VAL A 196 -13.95 9.72 22.35
CA VAL A 196 -13.70 9.89 20.91
C VAL A 196 -14.81 10.75 20.31
N LEU A 197 -14.46 11.97 19.89
CA LEU A 197 -15.35 12.90 19.19
C LEU A 197 -15.60 12.45 17.75
N GLU A 198 -16.49 13.17 17.07
CA GLU A 198 -16.80 12.93 15.66
C GLU A 198 -15.56 13.03 14.75
N THR A 199 -15.37 12.00 13.93
CA THR A 199 -14.34 11.95 12.89
C THR A 199 -14.47 13.13 11.94
N GLN A 200 -13.36 13.74 11.53
CA GLN A 200 -13.34 14.80 10.53
C GLN A 200 -12.73 14.28 9.22
N PHE A 201 -13.46 14.41 8.11
CA PHE A 201 -13.04 13.94 6.79
C PHE A 201 -12.46 15.06 5.95
N ASN A 202 -11.19 14.94 5.57
CA ASN A 202 -10.40 15.99 4.95
C ASN A 202 -10.23 15.86 3.43
N ASP A 203 -10.83 14.84 2.80
CA ASP A 203 -10.71 14.57 1.36
C ASP A 203 -9.26 14.45 0.86
N ASN A 204 -8.37 13.96 1.73
CA ASN A 204 -6.93 13.82 1.49
C ASN A 204 -6.18 15.16 1.38
N ASP A 205 -6.79 16.26 1.86
CA ASP A 205 -6.23 17.61 1.84
C ASP A 205 -5.71 17.99 3.25
N ALA A 206 -4.40 18.17 3.35
CA ALA A 206 -3.73 18.54 4.61
C ALA A 206 -4.14 19.94 5.12
N ASN A 207 -4.45 20.90 4.24
CA ASN A 207 -4.92 22.22 4.65
C ASN A 207 -6.34 22.16 5.22
N LYS A 208 -7.19 21.30 4.64
CA LYS A 208 -8.52 21.03 5.17
C LYS A 208 -8.43 20.36 6.54
N ALA A 209 -7.54 19.38 6.72
CA ALA A 209 -7.30 18.74 8.01
C ALA A 209 -6.80 19.74 9.08
N ALA A 210 -5.91 20.67 8.72
CA ALA A 210 -5.44 21.73 9.63
C ALA A 210 -6.60 22.65 10.07
N SER A 211 -7.43 23.09 9.13
CA SER A 211 -8.60 23.92 9.39
C SER A 211 -9.62 23.20 10.27
N GLN A 212 -9.83 21.89 10.02
CA GLN A 212 -10.70 21.05 10.83
C GLN A 212 -10.21 20.93 12.27
N LEU A 213 -8.90 20.74 12.48
CA LEU A 213 -8.36 20.66 13.83
C LEU A 213 -8.59 21.96 14.61
N GLN A 214 -8.31 23.11 13.99
CA GLN A 214 -8.59 24.42 14.61
C GLN A 214 -10.06 24.56 14.98
N ALA A 215 -10.97 24.13 14.11
CA ALA A 215 -12.41 24.19 14.36
C ALA A 215 -12.85 23.23 15.48
N VAL A 216 -12.30 22.01 15.55
CA VAL A 216 -12.57 21.06 16.64
C VAL A 216 -12.03 21.60 17.95
N PHE A 217 -10.82 22.13 17.98
CA PHE A 217 -10.18 22.72 19.16
C PHE A 217 -10.95 23.95 19.66
N ALA A 218 -11.40 24.83 18.77
CA ALA A 218 -12.20 26.00 19.13
C ALA A 218 -13.54 25.62 19.82
N ARG A 219 -14.17 24.51 19.39
CA ARG A 219 -15.39 23.97 20.01
C ARG A 219 -15.12 23.13 21.25
N ASN A 220 -13.91 22.60 21.40
CA ASN A 220 -13.49 21.74 22.50
C ASN A 220 -12.09 22.18 23.00
N PRO A 221 -12.00 23.26 23.79
CA PRO A 221 -10.71 23.74 24.31
C PRO A 221 -9.99 22.72 25.20
N ASP A 222 -10.69 21.67 25.63
CA ASP A 222 -10.18 20.52 26.38
C ASP A 222 -9.82 19.32 25.49
N LEU A 223 -9.70 19.50 24.17
CA LEU A 223 -9.14 18.49 23.27
C LEU A 223 -7.69 18.21 23.66
N VAL A 224 -7.35 16.94 23.84
CA VAL A 224 -6.01 16.52 24.28
C VAL A 224 -5.25 15.73 23.20
N GLY A 225 -5.91 15.27 22.14
CA GLY A 225 -5.20 14.58 21.08
C GLY A 225 -5.96 14.33 19.79
N VAL A 226 -5.22 13.94 18.76
CA VAL A 226 -5.72 13.62 17.42
C VAL A 226 -4.94 12.43 16.85
N PHE A 227 -5.67 11.55 16.17
CA PHE A 227 -5.09 10.52 15.31
C PHE A 227 -5.30 10.92 13.83
N GLY A 228 -4.23 11.13 13.08
CA GLY A 228 -4.29 11.29 11.63
C GLY A 228 -4.18 9.94 10.93
N ALA A 229 -5.25 9.48 10.28
CA ALA A 229 -5.38 8.11 9.78
C ALA A 229 -4.57 7.78 8.51
N ASN A 230 -3.97 8.77 7.85
CA ASN A 230 -2.99 8.61 6.78
C ASN A 230 -2.01 9.80 6.79
N LEU A 231 -1.02 9.77 5.90
CA LEU A 231 -0.03 10.82 5.70
C LEU A 231 -0.62 12.24 5.69
N PHE A 232 -1.58 12.53 4.81
CA PHE A 232 -2.10 13.90 4.65
C PHE A 232 -2.96 14.34 5.84
N SER A 233 -3.75 13.42 6.41
CA SER A 233 -4.52 13.68 7.63
C SER A 233 -3.61 13.99 8.81
N ALA A 234 -2.52 13.23 8.96
CA ALA A 234 -1.54 13.39 10.02
C ALA A 234 -0.76 14.70 9.90
N LEU A 235 -0.21 14.98 8.71
CA LEU A 235 0.52 16.24 8.46
C LEU A 235 -0.38 17.46 8.64
N GLY A 236 -1.60 17.41 8.13
CA GLY A 236 -2.56 18.50 8.27
C GLY A 236 -3.00 18.73 9.71
N ALA A 237 -3.33 17.66 10.46
CA ALA A 237 -3.65 17.77 11.88
C ALA A 237 -2.47 18.33 12.69
N ALA A 238 -1.25 17.83 12.47
CA ALA A 238 -0.04 18.35 13.10
C ALA A 238 0.13 19.86 12.81
N ASN A 239 -0.01 20.28 11.56
CA ASN A 239 0.05 21.70 11.18
C ASN A 239 -1.02 22.53 11.88
N GLY A 240 -2.25 22.02 12.00
CA GLY A 240 -3.32 22.67 12.76
C GLY A 240 -2.95 22.86 14.23
N VAL A 241 -2.33 21.85 14.86
CA VAL A 241 -1.89 21.91 16.28
C VAL A 241 -0.84 23.00 16.45
N GLN A 242 0.13 23.06 15.54
CA GLN A 242 1.17 24.09 15.54
C GLN A 242 0.56 25.48 15.39
N GLN A 243 -0.35 25.68 14.43
CA GLN A 243 -1.01 26.96 14.19
C GLN A 243 -1.89 27.42 15.35
N ALA A 244 -2.47 26.48 16.10
CA ALA A 244 -3.22 26.76 17.33
C ALA A 244 -2.31 27.06 18.55
N GLY A 245 -0.97 27.00 18.39
CA GLY A 245 -0.01 27.18 19.48
C GLY A 245 -0.05 26.06 20.51
N GLN A 246 -0.48 24.85 20.11
CA GLN A 246 -0.71 23.71 21.01
C GLN A 246 0.31 22.58 20.85
N THR A 247 1.45 22.84 20.20
CA THR A 247 2.56 21.88 20.07
C THR A 247 2.94 21.31 21.43
N GLY A 248 3.00 19.97 21.54
CA GLY A 248 3.29 19.25 22.78
C GLY A 248 2.13 19.14 23.77
N THR A 249 1.12 20.02 23.68
CA THR A 249 -0.09 20.01 24.53
C THR A 249 -1.18 19.10 23.95
N VAL A 250 -1.55 19.33 22.68
CA VAL A 250 -2.44 18.43 21.94
C VAL A 250 -1.58 17.36 21.31
N LYS A 251 -1.78 16.11 21.73
CA LYS A 251 -0.98 14.97 21.31
C LYS A 251 -1.35 14.52 19.91
N VAL A 252 -0.35 14.21 19.09
CA VAL A 252 -0.57 13.79 17.71
C VAL A 252 0.03 12.41 17.49
N VAL A 253 -0.81 11.46 17.10
CA VAL A 253 -0.38 10.20 16.51
C VAL A 253 -0.59 10.28 15.00
N ALA A 254 0.50 10.12 14.26
CA ALA A 254 0.53 10.20 12.82
C ALA A 254 0.59 8.79 12.22
N PHE A 255 -0.31 8.47 11.29
CA PHE A 255 -0.05 7.36 10.38
C PHE A 255 0.89 7.82 9.26
N ASP A 256 1.68 6.88 8.73
CA ASP A 256 2.71 7.09 7.73
C ASP A 256 3.94 7.88 8.22
N ALA A 257 5.03 7.82 7.44
CA ALA A 257 6.33 8.35 7.83
C ALA A 257 7.03 9.11 6.68
N PRO A 258 6.46 10.23 6.20
CA PRO A 258 7.18 11.14 5.30
C PRO A 258 8.46 11.64 5.98
N THR A 259 9.43 12.14 5.21
CA THR A 259 10.71 12.59 5.78
C THR A 259 10.53 13.69 6.84
N SER A 260 9.52 14.56 6.68
CA SER A 260 9.14 15.61 7.62
C SER A 260 8.76 15.10 9.02
N ILE A 261 8.46 13.80 9.16
CA ILE A 261 8.11 13.22 10.46
C ILE A 261 9.26 13.29 11.47
N VAL A 262 10.51 13.30 10.99
CA VAL A 262 11.70 13.40 11.84
C VAL A 262 11.70 14.71 12.63
N ASP A 263 11.52 15.83 11.94
CA ASP A 263 11.48 17.15 12.58
C ASP A 263 10.23 17.33 13.44
N ASN A 264 9.08 16.82 12.98
CA ASN A 264 7.84 16.87 13.75
C ASN A 264 7.95 16.10 15.08
N ILE A 265 8.61 14.94 15.09
CA ILE A 265 8.88 14.19 16.32
C ILE A 265 9.90 14.91 17.20
N ASN A 266 10.99 15.42 16.61
CA ASN A 266 12.05 16.07 17.37
C ASN A 266 11.56 17.33 18.10
N THR A 267 10.71 18.11 17.43
CA THR A 267 10.07 19.33 17.97
C THR A 267 8.93 19.03 18.93
N GLY A 268 8.47 17.78 19.03
CA GLY A 268 7.32 17.39 19.87
C GLY A 268 5.97 17.77 19.27
N LEU A 269 5.91 18.06 17.98
CA LEU A 269 4.66 18.28 17.26
C LEU A 269 3.91 16.97 17.01
N VAL A 270 4.65 15.89 16.77
CA VAL A 270 4.13 14.53 16.65
C VAL A 270 4.73 13.68 17.77
N ASP A 271 3.90 12.97 18.52
CA ASP A 271 4.36 12.11 19.62
C ASP A 271 4.79 10.73 19.11
N VAL A 272 4.01 10.16 18.18
CA VAL A 272 4.27 8.84 17.57
C VAL A 272 3.90 8.88 16.10
N ALA A 273 4.74 8.29 15.25
CA ALA A 273 4.41 7.97 13.88
C ALA A 273 4.36 6.46 13.66
N ILE A 274 3.43 6.01 12.83
CA ILE A 274 3.22 4.59 12.49
C ILE A 274 3.59 4.42 11.02
N ALA A 275 4.84 4.05 10.79
CA ALA A 275 5.32 3.77 9.44
C ALA A 275 4.78 2.43 8.97
N GLN A 276 4.16 2.41 7.80
CA GLN A 276 3.92 1.19 7.05
C GLN A 276 5.21 0.74 6.36
N HIS A 277 5.19 -0.41 5.70
CA HIS A 277 6.31 -0.91 4.90
C HIS A 277 5.98 -0.90 3.38
N PRO A 278 5.78 0.28 2.75
CA PRO A 278 5.37 0.35 1.34
C PRO A 278 6.32 -0.36 0.38
N ALA A 279 7.64 -0.27 0.61
CA ALA A 279 8.61 -0.99 -0.21
C ALA A 279 8.41 -2.53 -0.13
N GLU A 280 8.06 -3.05 1.05
CA GLU A 280 7.74 -4.47 1.24
C GLU A 280 6.47 -4.86 0.48
N ILE A 281 5.43 -4.02 0.54
CA ILE A 281 4.18 -4.22 -0.23
C ILE A 281 4.48 -4.29 -1.73
N GLY A 282 5.21 -3.32 -2.26
CA GLY A 282 5.55 -3.28 -3.69
C GLY A 282 6.43 -4.46 -4.12
N TYR A 283 7.41 -4.83 -3.29
CA TYR A 283 8.29 -5.95 -3.53
C TYR A 283 7.51 -7.28 -3.62
N PHE A 284 6.70 -7.59 -2.59
CA PHE A 284 5.88 -8.80 -2.59
C PHE A 284 4.79 -8.78 -3.65
N GLY A 285 4.27 -7.62 -4.04
CA GLY A 285 3.38 -7.49 -5.20
C GLY A 285 4.00 -8.03 -6.48
N VAL A 286 5.21 -7.57 -6.82
CA VAL A 286 5.90 -8.01 -8.04
C VAL A 286 6.32 -9.48 -7.94
N VAL A 287 6.84 -9.92 -6.80
CA VAL A 287 7.21 -11.33 -6.56
C VAL A 287 6.01 -12.25 -6.71
N SER A 288 4.85 -11.87 -6.16
CA SER A 288 3.64 -12.70 -6.22
C SER A 288 3.06 -12.75 -7.63
N ALA A 289 3.03 -11.61 -8.34
CA ALA A 289 2.63 -11.59 -9.73
C ALA A 289 3.57 -12.44 -10.62
N TYR A 290 4.89 -12.34 -10.42
CA TYR A 290 5.86 -13.19 -11.13
C TYR A 290 5.62 -14.68 -10.85
N ALA A 291 5.49 -15.06 -9.57
CA ALA A 291 5.21 -16.45 -9.17
C ALA A 291 3.93 -16.98 -9.82
N HIS A 292 2.85 -16.20 -9.86
CA HIS A 292 1.64 -16.61 -10.57
C HIS A 292 1.91 -16.82 -12.07
N LEU A 293 2.61 -15.88 -12.71
CA LEU A 293 2.93 -15.92 -14.14
C LEU A 293 3.86 -17.08 -14.54
N THR A 294 4.64 -17.60 -13.60
CA THR A 294 5.49 -18.78 -13.78
C THR A 294 4.86 -20.08 -13.27
N GLY A 295 3.56 -20.06 -12.94
CA GLY A 295 2.76 -21.25 -12.64
C GLY A 295 2.78 -21.70 -11.18
N GLN A 296 3.30 -20.87 -10.26
CA GLN A 296 3.23 -21.15 -8.82
C GLN A 296 1.96 -20.56 -8.20
N SER A 297 1.42 -21.25 -7.20
CA SER A 297 0.37 -20.70 -6.34
C SER A 297 0.93 -19.59 -5.44
N ILE A 298 0.11 -18.59 -5.14
CA ILE A 298 0.45 -17.50 -4.21
C ILE A 298 -0.55 -17.45 -3.05
N PRO A 299 -0.15 -16.91 -1.88
CA PRO A 299 -1.10 -16.61 -0.81
C PRO A 299 -2.16 -15.62 -1.28
N VAL A 300 -3.40 -15.76 -0.79
CA VAL A 300 -4.49 -14.81 -1.08
C VAL A 300 -4.39 -13.51 -0.27
N ALA A 301 -3.53 -13.50 0.75
CA ALA A 301 -3.23 -12.32 1.54
C ALA A 301 -1.78 -12.36 2.04
N ILE A 302 -1.11 -11.20 2.04
CA ILE A 302 0.20 -11.00 2.66
C ILE A 302 0.13 -9.74 3.53
N GLY A 303 0.28 -9.92 4.84
CA GLY A 303 0.33 -8.84 5.81
C GLY A 303 1.75 -8.30 5.96
N THR A 304 1.97 -7.02 5.66
CA THR A 304 3.25 -6.33 5.95
C THR A 304 3.21 -5.64 7.30
N GLY A 305 4.39 -5.43 7.90
CA GLY A 305 4.52 -4.91 9.26
C GLY A 305 4.33 -3.39 9.39
N PHE A 306 4.44 -2.95 10.65
CA PHE A 306 4.56 -1.54 11.04
C PHE A 306 5.89 -1.30 11.76
N THR A 307 6.44 -0.11 11.58
CA THR A 307 7.53 0.41 12.40
C THR A 307 7.04 1.63 13.18
N ILE A 308 7.03 1.52 14.50
CA ILE A 308 6.58 2.59 15.39
C ILE A 308 7.75 3.52 15.68
N MET A 309 7.56 4.79 15.39
CA MET A 309 8.57 5.82 15.46
C MET A 309 8.20 6.84 16.55
N ASP A 310 9.12 7.09 17.45
CA ASP A 310 8.99 8.13 18.48
C ASP A 310 10.33 8.84 18.68
N LYS A 311 10.35 9.83 19.58
CA LYS A 311 11.55 10.61 19.85
C LYS A 311 12.73 9.78 20.36
N ALA A 312 12.49 8.62 20.97
CA ALA A 312 13.55 7.77 21.50
C ALA A 312 14.26 6.95 20.41
N ASN A 313 13.57 6.63 19.31
CA ASN A 313 14.08 5.70 18.30
C ASN A 313 14.24 6.28 16.89
N ILE A 314 13.71 7.47 16.59
CA ILE A 314 13.69 8.03 15.23
C ILE A 314 15.09 8.24 14.62
N ALA A 315 16.12 8.36 15.46
CA ALA A 315 17.52 8.48 15.02
C ALA A 315 18.23 7.13 14.79
N ASP A 316 17.64 6.00 15.19
CA ASP A 316 18.22 4.67 14.96
C ASP A 316 18.16 4.32 13.46
N PRO A 317 19.28 4.01 12.79
CA PRO A 317 19.30 3.59 11.39
C PRO A 317 18.40 2.37 11.08
N ASN A 318 18.14 1.51 12.06
CA ASN A 318 17.24 0.37 11.91
C ASN A 318 15.77 0.77 11.86
N ILE A 319 15.44 1.97 12.35
CA ILE A 319 14.11 2.57 12.33
C ILE A 319 14.00 3.53 11.15
N SER A 320 14.96 4.45 10.99
CA SER A 320 14.92 5.51 9.98
C SER A 320 14.97 4.99 8.54
N LYS A 321 15.43 3.75 8.31
CA LYS A 321 15.31 3.07 7.00
C LYS A 321 13.87 2.88 6.51
N TYR A 322 12.87 2.96 7.41
CA TYR A 322 11.45 2.87 7.09
C TYR A 322 10.80 4.25 6.81
N LEU A 323 11.58 5.34 6.86
CA LEU A 323 11.13 6.62 6.35
C LEU A 323 10.83 6.53 4.86
N TYR A 324 9.78 7.21 4.43
CA TYR A 324 9.34 7.17 3.06
C TYR A 324 10.26 8.00 2.16
N SER A 325 10.29 7.61 0.90
CA SER A 325 10.92 8.33 -0.19
C SER A 325 10.07 9.48 -0.67
N GLU A 326 10.75 10.52 -1.15
CA GLU A 326 10.17 11.63 -1.93
C GLU A 326 10.51 11.51 -3.41
#